data_AF-A0AA51RWF4-F1
#
_entry.id   AF-A0AA51RWF4-F1
#
_cell.length_a   1.000
_cell.length_b   1.000
_cell.length_c   1.000
_cell.angle_alpha   90.00
_cell.angle_beta   90.00
_cell.angle_gamma   90.00
#
_symmetry.space_group_name_H-M   'P 1'
#
loop_
_entity.id
_entity.type
_entity.pdbx_description
1 polymer ?
#
loop_
_entity_poly.entity_id
_entity_poly.type
_entity_poly.pdbx_seq_one_letter_code
_entity_poly.pdbx_strand_id
1 'polypeptide(L)'
;MSKRLGFYPAGGGEWQIAVAPFERWQSISFAASKKLSGLSSQRCKMTVLLNNYDVSIAEKEVKIALNYLNWEGVPYEIKKGRARGKGNTFQIHFQHDEKHLMFESFAQKKVIERDVALTATKHLKAFLDAEVAVEEYLADQLLLPMALAKGGEFTTTEPSDHTLTNIAVIEQMLPVQFQVEQLSERQWKIKVLS
;
A
#
# COMPACT_ATOMS: atom_id res chain seq x y z
N MET A 1 -17.49 -1.32 -2.29
CA MET A 1 -17.43 0.01 -1.65
C MET A 1 -17.94 -0.11 -0.22
N SER A 2 -17.27 0.52 0.77
CA SER A 2 -17.71 0.47 2.18
C SER A 2 -19.10 1.10 2.33
N LYS A 3 -20.01 0.41 3.02
CA LYS A 3 -21.34 0.92 3.33
C LYS A 3 -21.33 1.81 4.57
N ARG A 4 -20.38 1.56 5.49
CA ARG A 4 -20.22 2.33 6.72
C ARG A 4 -18.77 2.27 7.20
N LEU A 5 -18.24 3.43 7.59
CA LEU A 5 -16.92 3.52 8.21
C LEU A 5 -16.94 3.03 9.66
N GLY A 6 -15.84 2.43 10.11
CA GLY A 6 -15.63 2.04 11.49
C GLY A 6 -14.16 2.17 11.86
N PHE A 7 -13.88 2.87 12.96
CA PHE A 7 -12.53 3.10 13.45
C PHE A 7 -12.30 2.34 14.75
N TYR A 8 -11.11 1.77 14.91
CA TYR A 8 -10.72 1.15 16.18
C TYR A 8 -10.68 2.20 17.31
N PRO A 9 -11.12 1.88 18.55
CA PRO A 9 -11.68 0.60 19.00
C PRO A 9 -13.20 0.46 18.82
N ALA A 10 -13.91 1.53 18.45
CA ALA A 10 -15.37 1.53 18.38
C ALA A 10 -15.93 0.58 17.30
N GLY A 11 -15.17 0.37 16.22
CA GLY A 11 -15.52 -0.54 15.14
C GLY A 11 -16.84 -0.16 14.47
N GLY A 12 -17.64 -1.17 14.12
CA GLY A 12 -18.94 -1.00 13.46
C GLY A 12 -18.87 -0.70 11.97
N GLY A 13 -17.68 -0.82 11.36
CA GLY A 13 -17.52 -0.70 9.91
C GLY A 13 -18.25 -1.81 9.17
N GLU A 14 -18.69 -1.51 7.96
CA GLU A 14 -19.37 -2.46 7.08
C GLU A 14 -18.81 -2.31 5.66
N TRP A 15 -18.40 -3.44 5.10
CA TRP A 15 -17.94 -3.53 3.73
C TRP A 15 -18.56 -4.76 3.07
N GLN A 16 -18.75 -4.67 1.75
CA GLN A 16 -19.27 -5.76 0.94
C GLN A 16 -18.40 -5.86 -0.31
N ILE A 17 -18.03 -7.09 -0.64
CA ILE A 17 -17.42 -7.48 -1.91
C ILE A 17 -18.26 -8.59 -2.54
N ALA A 18 -18.37 -8.55 -3.85
CA ALA A 18 -18.90 -9.65 -4.64
C ALA A 18 -17.74 -10.15 -5.51
N VAL A 19 -17.46 -11.44 -5.47
CA VAL A 19 -16.40 -12.07 -6.26
C VAL A 19 -17.07 -13.06 -7.20
N ALA A 20 -16.85 -12.89 -8.50
CA ALA A 20 -17.31 -13.85 -9.49
C ALA A 20 -16.35 -15.04 -9.55
N PRO A 21 -16.84 -16.26 -9.84
CA PRO A 21 -15.97 -17.37 -10.20
C PRO A 21 -15.11 -17.01 -11.41
N PHE A 22 -13.84 -17.44 -11.40
CA PHE A 22 -12.94 -17.30 -12.54
C PHE A 22 -12.82 -18.65 -13.25
N GLU A 23 -12.78 -18.65 -14.57
CA GLU A 23 -12.67 -19.89 -15.35
C GLU A 23 -11.23 -20.38 -15.50
N ARG A 24 -10.27 -19.45 -15.56
CA ARG A 24 -8.86 -19.74 -15.77
C ARG A 24 -7.98 -18.75 -15.01
N TRP A 25 -6.95 -19.28 -14.37
CA TRP A 25 -5.88 -18.47 -13.83
C TRP A 25 -4.92 -18.02 -14.94
N GLN A 26 -4.36 -16.82 -14.78
CA GLN A 26 -3.32 -16.29 -15.64
C GLN A 26 -2.16 -15.82 -14.78
N SER A 27 -0.94 -16.24 -15.11
CA SER A 27 0.27 -15.73 -14.47
C SER A 27 0.45 -14.25 -14.81
N ILE A 28 0.85 -13.46 -13.82
CA ILE A 28 1.12 -12.03 -14.00
C ILE A 28 2.56 -11.71 -13.61
N SER A 29 3.21 -10.86 -14.41
CA SER A 29 4.57 -10.40 -14.13
C SER A 29 4.58 -8.90 -13.94
N PHE A 30 5.04 -8.45 -12.77
CA PHE A 30 5.24 -7.05 -12.46
C PHE A 30 6.74 -6.74 -12.44
N ALA A 31 7.28 -6.39 -13.60
CA ALA A 31 8.66 -5.92 -13.67
C ALA A 31 8.79 -4.50 -13.12
N ALA A 32 9.97 -4.19 -12.57
CA ALA A 32 10.36 -2.83 -12.20
C ALA A 32 10.29 -1.91 -13.43
N SER A 33 9.73 -0.72 -13.24
CA SER A 33 9.80 0.32 -14.27
C SER A 33 11.11 1.06 -14.14
N LYS A 34 11.76 1.39 -15.25
CA LYS A 34 13.01 2.15 -15.24
C LYS A 34 12.68 3.61 -14.92
N LYS A 35 13.20 4.12 -13.79
CA LYS A 35 13.07 5.51 -13.28
C LYS A 35 11.77 5.83 -12.54
N LEU A 36 11.60 5.24 -11.36
CA LEU A 36 10.64 5.76 -10.36
C LEU A 36 11.23 6.97 -9.61
N SER A 37 12.57 7.00 -9.47
CA SER A 37 13.27 8.12 -8.86
C SER A 37 13.11 9.39 -9.70
N GLY A 38 12.62 10.47 -9.07
CA GLY A 38 12.34 11.74 -9.75
C GLY A 38 10.96 11.87 -10.37
N LEU A 39 10.05 10.90 -10.16
CA LEU A 39 8.64 11.08 -10.54
C LEU A 39 8.00 12.25 -9.79
N SER A 40 7.25 13.04 -10.55
CA SER A 40 6.70 14.33 -10.13
C SER A 40 5.44 14.21 -9.27
N SER A 41 5.21 15.22 -8.44
CA SER A 41 3.98 15.47 -7.66
C SER A 41 2.68 15.31 -8.45
N GLN A 42 2.73 15.45 -9.78
CA GLN A 42 1.59 15.31 -10.70
C GLN A 42 0.95 13.91 -10.71
N ARG A 43 1.69 12.87 -10.31
CA ARG A 43 1.17 11.48 -10.23
C ARG A 43 0.60 11.12 -8.86
N CYS A 44 0.57 12.09 -7.95
CA CYS A 44 0.19 11.89 -6.57
C CYS A 44 -1.14 12.60 -6.27
N LYS A 45 -1.99 11.98 -5.45
CA LYS A 45 -3.11 12.63 -4.77
C LYS A 45 -3.12 12.19 -3.32
N MET A 46 -3.22 13.15 -2.39
CA MET A 46 -3.38 12.83 -0.97
C MET A 46 -4.86 12.88 -0.57
N THR A 47 -5.27 11.99 0.34
CA THR A 47 -6.60 12.01 0.94
C THR A 47 -6.46 11.89 2.45
N VAL A 48 -7.08 12.80 3.20
CA VAL A 48 -7.16 12.69 4.66
C VAL A 48 -8.62 12.48 5.05
N LEU A 49 -8.92 11.38 5.73
CA LEU A 49 -10.27 11.07 6.20
C LEU A 49 -10.35 11.29 7.71
N LEU A 50 -11.07 12.33 8.12
CA LEU A 50 -11.27 12.69 9.52
C LEU A 50 -12.68 12.35 10.00
N ASN A 51 -12.78 11.71 11.16
CA ASN A 51 -14.02 11.47 11.87
C ASN A 51 -13.89 12.00 13.30
N ASN A 52 -14.66 13.03 13.63
CA ASN A 52 -14.65 13.69 14.94
C ASN A 52 -13.26 14.24 15.36
N TYR A 53 -12.54 14.81 14.39
CA TYR A 53 -11.29 15.56 14.56
C TYR A 53 -11.36 16.92 13.86
N ASP A 54 -10.49 17.84 14.30
CA ASP A 54 -10.37 19.17 13.71
C ASP A 54 -9.69 19.11 12.33
N VAL A 55 -10.12 19.97 11.40
CA VAL A 55 -9.60 20.00 10.02
C VAL A 55 -8.13 20.41 9.96
N SER A 56 -7.67 21.22 10.92
CA SER A 56 -6.26 21.64 11.01
C SER A 56 -5.29 20.46 11.16
N ILE A 57 -5.77 19.29 11.62
CA ILE A 57 -4.98 18.06 11.67
C ILE A 57 -4.59 17.61 10.26
N ALA A 58 -5.58 17.53 9.37
CA ALA A 58 -5.34 17.10 8.00
C ALA A 58 -4.41 18.05 7.24
N GLU A 59 -4.56 19.37 7.45
CA GLU A 59 -3.69 20.37 6.82
C GLU A 59 -2.23 20.24 7.27
N LYS A 60 -2.01 19.96 8.57
CA LYS A 60 -0.67 19.69 9.10
C LYS A 60 -0.09 18.40 8.51
N GLU A 61 -0.86 17.34 8.43
CA GLU A 61 -0.42 16.05 7.89
C GLU A 61 0.00 16.19 6.42
N VAL A 62 -0.81 16.84 5.60
CA VAL A 62 -0.47 17.14 4.20
C VAL A 62 0.82 17.97 4.12
N LYS A 63 0.93 19.04 4.91
CA LYS A 63 2.13 19.90 4.91
C LYS A 63 3.39 19.13 5.30
N ILE A 64 3.30 18.23 6.27
CA ILE A 64 4.42 17.38 6.72
C ILE A 64 4.85 16.44 5.59
N ALA A 65 3.90 15.80 4.90
CA ALA A 65 4.18 14.91 3.77
C ALA A 65 4.85 15.66 2.60
N LEU A 66 4.31 16.82 2.22
CA LEU A 66 4.87 17.66 1.15
C LEU A 66 6.30 18.11 1.46
N ASN A 67 6.52 18.60 2.68
CA ASN A 67 7.86 19.03 3.11
C ASN A 67 8.85 17.87 3.12
N TYR A 68 8.44 16.68 3.55
CA TYR A 68 9.31 15.51 3.59
C TYR A 68 9.69 15.03 2.19
N LEU A 69 8.74 15.06 1.24
CA LEU A 69 8.97 14.66 -0.15
C LEU A 69 9.66 15.76 -0.99
N ASN A 70 9.77 16.98 -0.44
CA ASN A 70 10.14 18.18 -1.20
C ASN A 70 9.26 18.36 -2.45
N TRP A 71 7.95 18.18 -2.27
CA TRP A 71 6.95 18.26 -3.33
C TRP A 71 6.05 19.47 -3.14
N GLU A 72 5.62 20.06 -4.26
CA GLU A 72 4.66 21.16 -4.31
C GLU A 72 3.54 20.83 -5.29
N GLY A 73 2.40 21.49 -5.11
CA GLY A 73 1.26 21.40 -6.03
C GLY A 73 0.58 20.03 -6.10
N VAL A 74 0.83 19.12 -5.14
CA VAL A 74 0.11 17.84 -5.07
C VAL A 74 -1.36 18.10 -4.71
N PRO A 75 -2.33 17.64 -5.51
CA PRO A 75 -3.73 17.74 -5.14
C PRO A 75 -4.02 16.92 -3.88
N TYR A 76 -4.80 17.48 -2.96
CA TYR A 76 -5.25 16.77 -1.77
C TYR A 76 -6.72 17.01 -1.48
N GLU A 77 -7.34 16.07 -0.77
CA GLU A 77 -8.75 16.12 -0.40
C GLU A 77 -8.90 15.79 1.10
N ILE A 78 -9.63 16.64 1.84
CA ILE A 78 -9.99 16.37 3.23
C ILE A 78 -11.44 15.90 3.27
N LYS A 79 -11.64 14.63 3.64
CA LYS A 79 -12.95 14.00 3.74
C LYS A 79 -13.39 13.94 5.20
N LYS A 80 -14.66 14.27 5.43
CA LYS A 80 -15.30 14.05 6.74
C LYS A 80 -16.02 12.71 6.75
N GLY A 81 -15.53 11.80 7.57
CA GLY A 81 -16.15 10.51 7.84
C GLY A 81 -17.42 10.64 8.67
N ARG A 82 -18.25 9.59 8.61
CA ARG A 82 -19.36 9.36 9.52
C ARG A 82 -19.24 7.96 10.10
N ALA A 83 -18.69 7.87 11.30
CA ALA A 83 -18.46 6.63 12.02
C ALA A 83 -18.63 6.83 13.53
N ARG A 84 -18.76 5.71 14.26
CA ARG A 84 -18.67 5.72 15.73
C ARG A 84 -17.22 6.00 16.15
N GLY A 85 -17.05 6.78 17.22
CA GLY A 85 -15.73 7.09 17.78
C GLY A 85 -14.96 8.17 17.02
N LYS A 86 -13.65 8.28 17.28
CA LYS A 86 -12.74 9.17 16.56
C LYS A 86 -11.92 8.36 15.55
N GLY A 87 -11.56 8.97 14.43
CA GLY A 87 -10.80 8.30 13.38
C GLY A 87 -10.07 9.27 12.48
N ASN A 88 -8.84 8.96 12.12
CA ASN A 88 -8.07 9.71 11.13
C ASN A 88 -7.27 8.71 10.28
N THR A 89 -7.35 8.85 8.96
CA THR A 89 -6.47 8.16 8.02
C THR A 89 -5.81 9.14 7.08
N PHE A 90 -4.52 8.95 6.84
CA PHE A 90 -3.76 9.68 5.84
C PHE A 90 -3.40 8.72 4.71
N GLN A 91 -3.80 9.06 3.50
CA GLN A 91 -3.67 8.20 2.32
C GLN A 91 -2.95 8.96 1.21
N ILE A 92 -2.00 8.30 0.57
CA ILE A 92 -1.29 8.80 -0.60
C ILE A 92 -1.58 7.84 -1.76
N HIS A 93 -2.30 8.34 -2.75
CA HIS A 93 -2.54 7.64 -4.00
C HIS A 93 -1.45 8.03 -4.99
N PHE A 94 -0.81 7.03 -5.59
CA PHE A 94 0.24 7.23 -6.56
C PHE A 94 -0.07 6.42 -7.82
N GLN A 95 -0.09 7.09 -8.98
CA GLN A 95 -0.32 6.44 -10.26
C GLN A 95 0.99 6.28 -11.02
N HIS A 96 1.34 5.04 -11.32
CA HIS A 96 2.55 4.70 -12.06
C HIS A 96 2.25 3.65 -13.12
N ASP A 97 2.53 3.99 -14.38
CA ASP A 97 2.09 3.21 -15.54
C ASP A 97 0.58 2.88 -15.46
N GLU A 98 0.20 1.61 -15.58
CA GLU A 98 -1.17 1.09 -15.44
C GLU A 98 -1.57 0.81 -13.97
N LYS A 99 -0.68 1.11 -13.00
CA LYS A 99 -0.87 0.74 -11.59
C LYS A 99 -1.36 1.92 -10.76
N HIS A 100 -2.29 1.61 -9.86
CA HIS A 100 -2.74 2.51 -8.81
C HIS A 100 -2.25 1.97 -7.47
N LEU A 101 -1.29 2.67 -6.87
CA LEU A 101 -0.72 2.34 -5.57
C LEU A 101 -1.35 3.24 -4.51
N MET A 102 -1.53 2.69 -3.31
CA MET A 102 -2.03 3.44 -2.17
C MET A 102 -1.14 3.15 -0.96
N PHE A 103 -0.58 4.21 -0.40
CA PHE A 103 0.16 4.16 0.86
C PHE A 103 -0.71 4.78 1.92
N GLU A 104 -0.89 4.11 3.05
CA GLU A 104 -1.79 4.59 4.09
C GLU A 104 -1.22 4.47 5.50
N SER A 105 -1.74 5.32 6.37
CA SER A 105 -1.52 5.29 7.80
C SER A 105 -2.76 5.80 8.52
N PHE A 106 -2.84 5.51 9.81
CA PHE A 106 -3.98 5.87 10.65
C PHE A 106 -3.52 6.40 12.00
N ALA A 107 -4.27 7.34 12.56
CA ALA A 107 -4.03 7.79 13.91
C ALA A 107 -4.39 6.70 14.91
N GLN A 108 -3.49 6.42 15.84
CA GLN A 108 -3.73 5.58 17.00
C GLN A 108 -3.58 6.39 18.29
N LYS A 109 -4.06 5.83 19.40
CA LYS A 109 -3.88 6.44 20.72
C LYS A 109 -2.37 6.63 20.98
N LYS A 110 -1.96 7.87 21.31
CA LYS A 110 -0.57 8.30 21.55
C LYS A 110 0.29 8.54 20.29
N VAL A 111 -0.25 8.34 19.08
CA VAL A 111 0.45 8.71 17.84
C VAL A 111 0.13 10.17 17.53
N ILE A 112 1.16 10.98 17.33
CA ILE A 112 0.98 12.38 16.91
C ILE A 112 0.80 12.45 15.40
N GLU A 113 0.17 13.53 14.94
CA GLU A 113 -0.18 13.76 13.53
C GLU A 113 1.05 13.68 12.60
N ARG A 114 2.21 14.12 13.10
CA ARG A 114 3.48 13.97 12.38
C ARG A 114 3.80 12.54 12.04
N ASP A 115 3.63 11.61 12.97
CA ASP A 115 3.96 10.21 12.78
C ASP A 115 2.97 9.54 11.82
N VAL A 116 1.69 9.95 11.86
CA VAL A 116 0.67 9.52 10.90
C VAL A 116 1.13 9.89 9.48
N ALA A 117 1.38 11.18 9.22
CA ALA A 117 1.80 11.64 7.90
C ALA A 117 3.11 10.98 7.42
N LEU A 118 4.12 10.90 8.30
CA LEU A 118 5.43 10.36 7.95
C LEU A 118 5.41 8.85 7.68
N THR A 119 4.51 8.09 8.30
CA THR A 119 4.44 6.63 8.07
C THR A 119 4.12 6.32 6.61
N ALA A 120 2.99 6.78 6.09
CA ALA A 120 2.61 6.56 4.69
C ALA A 120 3.61 7.20 3.72
N THR A 121 4.13 8.39 4.08
CA THR A 121 5.07 9.13 3.23
C THR A 121 6.43 8.42 3.11
N LYS A 122 6.92 7.80 4.19
CA LYS A 122 8.14 7.00 4.18
C LYS A 122 7.98 5.74 3.34
N HIS A 123 6.83 5.07 3.40
CA HIS A 123 6.57 3.91 2.55
C HIS A 123 6.57 4.28 1.06
N LEU A 124 5.90 5.39 0.69
CA LEU A 124 5.98 5.91 -0.67
C LEU A 124 7.43 6.21 -1.07
N LYS A 125 8.18 6.91 -0.22
CA LYS A 125 9.57 7.27 -0.52
C LYS A 125 10.46 6.03 -0.70
N ALA A 126 10.31 5.02 0.16
CA ALA A 126 11.03 3.76 0.05
C ALA A 126 10.70 3.03 -1.27
N PHE A 127 9.42 2.98 -1.64
CA PHE A 127 8.98 2.42 -2.92
C PHE A 127 9.60 3.16 -4.12
N LEU A 128 9.59 4.49 -4.12
CA LEU A 128 10.17 5.31 -5.19
C LEU A 128 11.69 5.11 -5.30
N ASP A 129 12.38 5.01 -4.16
CA ASP A 129 13.83 4.86 -4.09
C ASP A 129 14.30 3.46 -4.47
N ALA A 130 13.48 2.44 -4.25
CA ALA A 130 13.78 1.05 -4.59
C ALA A 130 13.57 0.75 -6.09
N GLU A 131 12.83 1.61 -6.79
CA GLU A 131 12.45 1.40 -8.20
C GLU A 131 11.80 0.03 -8.45
N VAL A 132 10.88 -0.35 -7.56
CA VAL A 132 10.21 -1.65 -7.58
C VAL A 132 8.81 -1.59 -8.20
N ALA A 133 8.29 -2.75 -8.58
CA ALA A 133 7.01 -2.85 -9.28
C ALA A 133 5.79 -2.92 -8.33
N VAL A 134 6.03 -3.42 -7.12
CA VAL A 134 5.03 -3.77 -6.10
C VAL A 134 5.52 -3.24 -4.76
N GLU A 135 4.65 -2.51 -4.05
CA GLU A 135 4.94 -2.03 -2.70
C GLU A 135 4.79 -3.13 -1.65
N GLU A 136 5.37 -2.92 -0.47
CA GLU A 136 5.53 -3.92 0.60
C GLU A 136 4.22 -4.66 0.95
N TYR A 137 3.10 -3.96 1.14
CA TYR A 137 1.84 -4.59 1.55
C TYR A 137 1.15 -5.34 0.41
N LEU A 138 1.24 -4.84 -0.82
CA LEU A 138 0.76 -5.53 -2.01
C LEU A 138 1.57 -6.79 -2.30
N ALA A 139 2.86 -6.81 -1.96
CA ALA A 139 3.70 -8.01 -2.12
C ALA A 139 3.07 -9.21 -1.41
N ASP A 140 2.63 -9.03 -0.15
CA ASP A 140 1.95 -10.06 0.63
C ASP A 140 0.66 -10.55 -0.02
N GLN A 141 -0.13 -9.61 -0.54
CA GLN A 141 -1.46 -9.90 -1.10
C GLN A 141 -1.40 -10.64 -2.43
N LEU A 142 -0.30 -10.52 -3.18
CA LEU A 142 -0.12 -11.16 -4.49
C LEU A 142 0.34 -12.61 -4.42
N LEU A 143 0.95 -13.05 -3.31
CA LEU A 143 1.55 -14.38 -3.20
C LEU A 143 0.55 -15.50 -3.46
N LEU A 144 -0.60 -15.49 -2.77
CA LEU A 144 -1.60 -16.56 -2.90
C LEU A 144 -2.25 -16.59 -4.31
N PRO A 145 -2.72 -15.46 -4.88
CA PRO A 145 -3.20 -15.45 -6.27
C PRO A 145 -2.17 -15.97 -7.29
N MET A 146 -0.90 -15.59 -7.16
CA MET A 146 0.17 -16.05 -8.07
C MET A 146 0.48 -17.55 -7.88
N ALA A 147 0.46 -18.05 -6.65
CA ALA A 147 0.62 -19.47 -6.36
C ALA A 147 -0.52 -20.31 -6.98
N LEU A 148 -1.77 -19.84 -6.85
CA LEU A 148 -2.93 -20.48 -7.48
C LEU A 148 -2.86 -20.43 -9.01
N ALA A 149 -2.31 -19.36 -9.56
CA ALA A 149 -2.00 -19.23 -10.98
C ALA A 149 -0.78 -20.04 -11.43
N LYS A 150 -0.05 -20.67 -10.51
CA LYS A 150 1.16 -21.44 -10.76
C LYS A 150 2.19 -20.67 -11.57
N GLY A 151 2.41 -19.41 -11.22
CA GLY A 151 3.39 -18.59 -11.92
C GLY A 151 3.21 -17.11 -11.69
N GLY A 152 4.19 -16.37 -12.19
CA GLY A 152 4.28 -14.93 -12.02
C GLY A 152 5.53 -14.53 -11.25
N GLU A 153 5.87 -13.26 -11.37
CA GLU A 153 7.00 -12.67 -10.68
C GLU A 153 6.76 -11.18 -10.44
N PHE A 154 7.37 -10.64 -9.41
CA PHE A 154 7.36 -9.20 -9.18
C PHE A 154 8.65 -8.74 -8.50
N THR A 155 8.94 -7.45 -8.64
CA THR A 155 9.95 -6.78 -7.81
C THR A 155 9.31 -5.99 -6.70
N THR A 156 9.90 -6.04 -5.50
CA THR A 156 9.48 -5.32 -4.30
C THR A 156 10.69 -4.86 -3.47
N THR A 157 10.45 -4.12 -2.39
CA THR A 157 11.47 -3.77 -1.40
C THR A 157 11.94 -5.02 -0.64
N GLU A 158 12.73 -4.88 0.42
CA GLU A 158 13.06 -6.02 1.28
C GLU A 158 11.75 -6.70 1.74
N PRO A 159 11.58 -8.02 1.53
CA PRO A 159 10.38 -8.74 1.96
C PRO A 159 10.18 -8.64 3.47
N SER A 160 8.95 -8.35 3.89
CA SER A 160 8.63 -8.28 5.32
C SER A 160 8.58 -9.68 5.94
N ASP A 161 8.61 -9.76 7.28
CA ASP A 161 8.36 -11.01 8.00
C ASP A 161 7.00 -11.62 7.62
N HIS A 162 6.00 -10.78 7.32
CA HIS A 162 4.69 -11.24 6.82
C HIS A 162 4.81 -11.89 5.44
N THR A 163 5.61 -11.31 4.54
CA THR A 163 5.86 -11.88 3.20
C THR A 163 6.51 -13.24 3.31
N LEU A 164 7.57 -13.35 4.11
CA LEU A 164 8.30 -14.60 4.30
C LEU A 164 7.44 -15.66 4.98
N THR A 165 6.63 -15.28 5.97
CA THR A 165 5.69 -16.19 6.64
C THR A 165 4.61 -16.68 5.68
N ASN A 166 4.05 -15.78 4.86
CA ASN A 166 3.04 -16.15 3.86
C ASN A 166 3.60 -17.14 2.82
N ILE A 167 4.83 -16.90 2.32
CA ILE A 167 5.52 -17.84 1.45
C ILE A 167 5.59 -19.22 2.10
N ALA A 168 6.10 -19.30 3.33
CA ALA A 168 6.27 -20.57 4.04
C ALA A 168 4.94 -21.31 4.28
N VAL A 169 3.85 -20.60 4.53
CA VAL A 169 2.51 -21.20 4.68
C VAL A 169 1.97 -21.69 3.34
N ILE A 170 2.13 -20.92 2.26
CA ILE A 170 1.62 -21.28 0.93
C ILE A 170 2.33 -22.53 0.40
N GLU A 171 3.65 -22.64 0.55
CA GLU A 171 4.44 -23.81 0.11
C GLU A 171 4.05 -25.11 0.85
N GLN A 172 3.51 -25.01 2.07
CA GLN A 172 2.99 -26.17 2.79
C GLN A 172 1.62 -26.62 2.27
N MET A 173 0.85 -25.72 1.66
CA MET A 173 -0.52 -25.98 1.24
C MET A 173 -0.66 -26.26 -0.26
N LEU A 174 0.24 -25.73 -1.08
CA LEU A 174 0.20 -25.82 -2.54
C LEU A 174 1.51 -26.39 -3.09
N PRO A 175 1.47 -27.19 -4.18
CA PRO A 175 2.67 -27.74 -4.81
C PRO A 175 3.36 -26.68 -5.68
N VAL A 176 3.85 -25.62 -5.05
CA VAL A 176 4.62 -24.53 -5.65
C VAL A 176 5.80 -24.19 -4.74
N GLN A 177 6.81 -23.53 -5.30
CA GLN A 177 7.90 -22.95 -4.52
C GLN A 177 8.05 -21.47 -4.86
N PHE A 178 8.62 -20.68 -3.96
CA PHE A 178 8.97 -19.29 -4.21
C PHE A 178 10.49 -19.12 -4.27
N GLN A 179 10.94 -18.43 -5.30
CA GLN A 179 12.29 -17.89 -5.35
C GLN A 179 12.26 -16.45 -4.88
N VAL A 180 13.02 -16.14 -3.82
CA VAL A 180 13.25 -14.79 -3.32
C VAL A 180 14.71 -14.43 -3.57
N GLU A 181 14.94 -13.47 -4.45
CA GLU A 181 16.28 -13.07 -4.90
C GLU A 181 16.50 -11.58 -4.63
N GLN A 182 17.58 -11.23 -3.95
CA GLN A 182 18.01 -9.83 -3.82
C GLN A 182 18.71 -9.39 -5.10
N LEU A 183 18.15 -8.42 -5.82
CA LEU A 183 18.73 -7.87 -7.05
C LEU A 183 19.67 -6.68 -6.77
N SER A 184 19.40 -5.91 -5.71
CA SER A 184 20.24 -4.80 -5.25
C SER A 184 20.03 -4.53 -3.75
N GLU A 185 20.70 -3.51 -3.20
CA GLU A 185 20.51 -3.07 -1.79
C GLU A 185 19.05 -2.75 -1.46
N ARG A 186 18.23 -2.36 -2.45
CA ARG A 186 16.84 -1.91 -2.23
C ARG A 186 15.79 -2.69 -3.03
N GLN A 187 16.20 -3.67 -3.83
CA GLN A 187 15.31 -4.37 -4.75
C GLN A 187 15.42 -5.88 -4.59
N TRP A 188 14.27 -6.52 -4.41
CA TRP A 188 14.11 -7.96 -4.37
C TRP A 188 13.15 -8.41 -5.46
N LYS A 189 13.36 -9.62 -5.95
CA LYS A 189 12.49 -10.30 -6.89
C LYS A 189 11.88 -11.52 -6.21
N ILE A 190 10.56 -11.63 -6.26
CA ILE A 190 9.81 -12.81 -5.84
C ILE A 190 9.23 -13.45 -7.09
N LYS A 191 9.48 -14.74 -7.27
CA LYS A 191 9.00 -15.53 -8.41
C LYS A 191 8.38 -16.83 -7.94
N VAL A 192 7.22 -17.18 -8.48
CA VAL A 192 6.60 -18.49 -8.26
C VAL A 192 7.22 -19.50 -9.22
N LEU A 193 7.69 -20.61 -8.65
CA LEU A 193 8.18 -21.79 -9.36
C LEU A 193 7.10 -22.87 -9.29
N SER A 194 6.72 -23.40 -10.46
CA SER A 194 5.67 -24.41 -10.62
C SER A 194 6.12 -25.53 -11.54
#